data_AF-A0AA87W228-F1
#
_entry.id   AF-A0AA87W228-F1
#
_cell.length_a   1.000
_cell.length_b   1.000
_cell.length_c   1.000
_cell.angle_alpha   90.00
_cell.angle_beta   90.00
_cell.angle_gamma   90.00
#
_symmetry.space_group_name_H-M   'P 1'
#
loop_
_entity.id
_entity.type
_entity.pdbx_description
1 polymer ?
#
loop_
_entity_poly.entity_id
_entity_poly.type
_entity_poly.pdbx_seq_one_letter_code
_entity_poly.pdbx_strand_id
1 'polypeptide(L)'
;MLPDEFAGASYVDTPTNSVATVWNGMIPSALPAVPGASTSSAFAINNFGRVVGVSNSGASSIATVWNANIPTALNLPANTTGSTALDVNDVGRVVG
;
A
#
# COMPACT_ATOMS: atom_id res chain seq x y z
N MET A 1 24.79 -3.26 -8.92
CA MET A 1 23.90 -4.39 -9.20
C MET A 1 23.33 -4.79 -7.86
N LEU A 2 22.10 -4.39 -7.55
CA LEU A 2 21.43 -4.77 -6.29
C LEU A 2 20.48 -5.94 -6.60
N PRO A 3 20.30 -6.90 -5.67
CA PRO A 3 19.50 -8.08 -5.92
C PRO A 3 18.03 -7.70 -6.11
N ASP A 4 17.44 -8.34 -7.10
CA ASP A 4 16.05 -8.24 -7.48
C ASP A 4 15.15 -8.78 -6.35
N GLU A 5 14.33 -7.95 -5.73
CA GLU A 5 13.11 -8.40 -5.06
C GLU A 5 12.34 -7.20 -4.51
N PHE A 6 11.19 -6.87 -5.12
CA PHE A 6 10.02 -6.39 -4.37
C PHE A 6 8.76 -6.68 -5.19
N ALA A 7 8.28 -7.93 -5.15
CA ALA A 7 6.93 -8.25 -5.61
C ALA A 7 5.98 -8.19 -4.41
N GLY A 8 5.05 -7.23 -4.44
CA GLY A 8 3.96 -7.15 -3.47
C GLY A 8 2.81 -8.06 -3.88
N ALA A 9 2.41 -8.97 -2.99
CA ALA A 9 1.20 -9.77 -3.14
C ALA A 9 0.52 -9.93 -1.77
N SER A 10 -0.79 -9.69 -1.73
CA SER A 10 -1.61 -9.80 -0.52
C SER A 10 -1.72 -11.24 -0.04
N TYR A 11 -1.63 -11.46 1.28
CA TYR A 11 -2.02 -12.74 1.89
C TYR A 11 -3.44 -12.65 2.44
N VAL A 12 -4.23 -13.71 2.25
CA VAL A 12 -5.63 -13.82 2.68
C VAL A 12 -5.67 -14.88 3.77
N ASP A 13 -5.89 -14.49 5.03
CA ASP A 13 -6.06 -15.46 6.13
C ASP A 13 -7.54 -15.85 6.33
N THR A 14 -8.48 -15.05 5.81
CA THR A 14 -9.92 -15.32 5.73
C THR A 14 -10.55 -14.50 4.59
N PRO A 15 -11.75 -14.84 4.07
CA PRO A 15 -12.35 -14.21 2.88
C PRO A 15 -12.58 -12.69 2.95
N THR A 16 -12.33 -12.04 4.08
CA THR A 16 -12.67 -10.63 4.34
C THR A 16 -11.50 -9.73 4.75
N ASN A 17 -10.30 -10.26 5.06
CA ASN A 17 -9.16 -9.47 5.53
C ASN A 17 -7.93 -9.69 4.64
N SER A 18 -7.87 -9.00 3.50
CA SER A 18 -6.65 -8.92 2.68
C SER A 18 -5.69 -7.90 3.30
N VAL A 19 -4.45 -8.33 3.55
CA VAL A 19 -3.36 -7.46 4.03
C VAL A 19 -2.26 -7.44 2.98
N ALA A 20 -1.92 -6.23 2.54
CA ALA A 20 -0.77 -6.00 1.69
C ALA A 20 0.50 -6.49 2.39
N THR A 21 1.37 -7.17 1.64
CA THR A 21 2.61 -7.72 2.18
C THR A 21 3.77 -7.29 1.29
N VAL A 22 4.85 -6.81 1.92
CA VAL A 22 6.13 -6.61 1.26
C VAL A 22 7.09 -7.71 1.69
N TRP A 23 7.87 -8.23 0.75
CA TRP A 23 8.89 -9.23 1.00
C TRP A 23 10.27 -8.58 0.89
N ASN A 24 11.13 -8.82 1.88
CA ASN A 24 12.56 -8.49 1.83
C ASN A 24 13.33 -9.80 1.91
N GLY A 25 13.81 -10.33 0.78
CA GLY A 25 14.13 -11.74 0.75
C GLY A 25 12.86 -12.59 0.90
N MET A 26 13.03 -13.70 1.60
CA MET A 26 11.94 -14.57 2.05
C MET A 26 11.25 -14.09 3.35
N ILE A 27 11.48 -12.85 3.78
CA ILE A 27 10.91 -12.33 5.03
C ILE A 27 9.70 -11.44 4.69
N PRO A 28 8.45 -11.89 4.97
CA PRO A 28 7.27 -11.08 4.75
C PRO A 28 7.09 -10.05 5.87
N SER A 29 6.63 -8.86 5.49
CA SER A 29 6.19 -7.81 6.40
C SER A 29 4.82 -7.29 5.98
N ALA A 30 3.90 -7.25 6.96
CA ALA A 30 2.56 -6.75 6.73
C ALA A 30 2.56 -5.21 6.60
N LEU A 31 1.76 -4.74 5.65
CA LEU A 31 1.47 -3.33 5.41
C LEU A 31 0.02 -3.09 5.84
N PRO A 32 -0.22 -2.69 7.10
CA PRO A 32 -1.57 -2.57 7.63
C PRO A 32 -2.36 -1.47 6.93
N ALA A 33 -3.68 -1.59 6.91
CA ALA A 33 -4.55 -0.53 6.42
C ALA A 33 -4.45 0.73 7.32
N VAL A 34 -4.81 1.90 6.79
CA VAL A 34 -4.94 3.12 7.60
C VAL A 34 -6.01 2.94 8.69
N PRO A 35 -5.96 3.71 9.80
CA PRO A 35 -7.00 3.66 10.83
C PRO A 35 -8.41 3.84 10.24
N GLY A 36 -9.32 2.93 10.58
CA GLY A 36 -10.69 2.92 10.05
C GLY A 36 -10.89 2.14 8.75
N ALA A 37 -9.83 1.62 8.12
CA ALA A 37 -9.90 0.68 7.01
C ALA A 37 -9.68 -0.77 7.47
N SER A 38 -10.25 -1.74 6.75
CA SER A 38 -10.21 -3.17 7.08
C SER A 38 -9.26 -3.98 6.21
N THR A 39 -8.98 -3.53 4.97
CA THR A 39 -8.08 -4.24 4.05
C THR A 39 -7.07 -3.30 3.42
N SER A 40 -5.95 -3.87 2.97
CA SER A 40 -4.92 -3.14 2.23
C SER A 40 -4.45 -3.91 1.00
N SER A 41 -4.08 -3.19 -0.04
CA SER A 41 -3.43 -3.73 -1.24
C SER A 41 -2.30 -2.81 -1.66
N ALA A 42 -1.13 -3.38 -1.95
CA ALA A 42 0.05 -2.66 -2.44
C ALA A 42 0.15 -2.82 -3.96
N PHE A 43 0.51 -1.75 -4.66
CA PHE A 43 0.57 -1.71 -6.12
C PHE A 43 1.95 -1.35 -6.66
N ALA A 44 2.73 -0.52 -5.95
CA ALA A 44 4.08 -0.17 -6.37
C ALA A 44 5.00 0.08 -5.17
N ILE A 45 6.31 0.00 -5.41
CA ILE A 45 7.38 0.23 -4.44
C ILE A 45 8.55 0.90 -5.16
N ASN A 46 9.15 1.92 -4.55
CA ASN A 46 10.34 2.58 -5.10
C ASN A 46 11.66 1.98 -4.56
N ASN A 47 12.80 2.45 -5.07
CA ASN A 47 14.12 1.95 -4.68
C ASN A 47 14.50 2.23 -3.21
N PHE A 48 13.71 3.04 -2.49
CA PHE A 48 13.87 3.33 -1.07
C PHE A 48 12.92 2.50 -0.18
N GLY A 49 12.20 1.54 -0.75
CA GLY A 49 11.26 0.70 -0.01
C GLY A 49 9.96 1.40 0.39
N ARG A 50 9.65 2.57 -0.21
CA ARG A 50 8.35 3.22 -0.02
C ARG A 50 7.32 2.52 -0.90
N VAL A 51 6.28 2.00 -0.28
CA VAL A 51 5.20 1.28 -0.97
C VAL A 51 4.00 2.20 -1.12
N VAL A 52 3.24 2.06 -2.21
CA VAL A 52 1.96 2.74 -2.41
C VAL A 52 0.88 1.76 -2.84
N GLY A 53 -0.37 2.15 -2.60
CA GLY A 53 -1.52 1.32 -2.89
C GLY A 53 -2.80 1.91 -2.31
N VAL A 54 -3.64 1.03 -1.75
CA VAL A 54 -4.96 1.38 -1.25
C VAL A 54 -5.26 0.71 0.09
N SER A 55 -5.96 1.43 0.96
CA SER A 55 -6.65 0.89 2.11
C SER A 55 -8.16 1.01 1.90
N ASN A 56 -8.93 -0.06 2.14
CA ASN A 56 -10.39 -0.03 1.96
C ASN A 56 -11.11 -0.15 3.31
N SER A 57 -12.06 0.73 3.55
CA SER A 57 -12.95 0.70 4.74
C SER A 57 -14.30 0.03 4.46
N GLY A 58 -14.49 -0.53 3.27
CA GLY A 58 -15.78 -1.03 2.77
C GLY A 58 -16.66 0.05 2.15
N ALA A 59 -16.58 1.30 2.65
CA ALA A 59 -17.32 2.44 2.09
C ALA A 59 -16.47 3.30 1.13
N SER A 60 -15.16 3.37 1.38
CA SER A 60 -14.22 4.16 0.58
C SER A 60 -12.89 3.44 0.39
N SER A 61 -12.26 3.73 -0.74
CA SER A 61 -10.86 3.43 -1.02
C SER A 61 -10.01 4.64 -0.69
N ILE A 62 -8.93 4.44 0.05
CA ILE A 62 -8.04 5.50 0.51
C ILE A 62 -6.67 5.21 -0.08
N ALA A 63 -6.15 6.11 -0.92
CA ALA A 63 -4.78 6.03 -1.40
C ALA A 63 -3.84 6.05 -0.19
N THR A 64 -2.99 5.04 -0.09
CA THR A 64 -2.12 4.84 1.07
C THR A 64 -0.67 4.74 0.63
N VAL A 65 0.20 5.40 1.37
CA VAL A 65 1.65 5.26 1.29
C VAL A 65 2.14 4.57 2.54
N TRP A 66 2.99 3.56 2.39
CA TRP A 66 3.70 2.94 3.50
C TRP A 66 5.18 3.33 3.46
N ASN A 67 5.66 3.89 4.56
CA ASN A 67 7.10 3.94 4.86
C ASN A 67 7.36 2.82 5.88
N ALA A 68 8.06 1.78 5.45
CA ALA A 68 8.07 0.49 6.14
C ALA A 68 6.64 -0.03 6.37
N ASN A 69 6.21 -0.26 7.61
CA ASN A 69 4.87 -0.74 7.94
C ASN A 69 3.92 0.36 8.44
N ILE A 70 4.27 1.64 8.25
CA ILE A 70 3.48 2.77 8.74
C ILE A 70 2.60 3.31 7.60
N PRO A 71 1.27 3.08 7.63
CA PRO A 71 0.35 3.58 6.62
C PRO A 71 0.08 5.07 6.81
N THR A 72 0.13 5.82 5.71
CA THR A 72 -0.25 7.23 5.64
C THR A 72 -1.30 7.40 4.55
N ALA A 73 -2.49 7.87 4.93
CA ALA A 73 -3.53 8.23 3.97
C ALA A 73 -3.10 9.47 3.18
N LEU A 74 -3.23 9.43 1.85
CA LEU A 74 -3.14 10.61 1.02
C LEU A 74 -4.49 11.33 1.01
N ASN A 75 -4.43 12.66 1.09
CA ASN A 75 -5.63 13.49 1.10
C ASN A 75 -6.47 13.26 -0.16
N LEU A 76 -7.78 13.18 0.01
CA LEU A 76 -8.72 13.15 -1.09
C LEU A 76 -8.84 14.55 -1.70
N PRO A 77 -8.87 14.68 -3.03
CA PRO A 77 -9.35 15.89 -3.69
C PRO A 77 -10.77 16.22 -3.21
N ALA A 78 -11.08 17.51 -3.10
CA ALA A 78 -12.41 17.95 -2.67
C ALA A 78 -13.51 17.32 -3.54
N ASN A 79 -14.62 16.90 -2.90
CA ASN A 79 -15.78 16.25 -3.54
C ASN A 79 -15.51 14.88 -4.18
N THR A 80 -14.47 14.15 -3.73
CA THR A 80 -14.25 12.74 -4.11
C THR A 80 -14.57 11.80 -2.95
N THR A 81 -14.95 10.57 -3.27
CA THR A 81 -15.34 9.54 -2.28
C THR A 81 -14.30 8.44 -2.12
N GLY A 82 -13.22 8.48 -2.90
CA GLY A 82 -12.10 7.55 -2.80
C GLY A 82 -10.92 7.94 -3.67
N SER A 83 -9.77 7.36 -3.36
CA SER A 83 -8.51 7.51 -4.08
C SER A 83 -7.75 6.20 -4.10
N THR A 84 -6.82 6.07 -5.05
CA THR A 84 -5.89 4.94 -5.12
C THR A 84 -4.54 5.47 -5.55
N ALA A 85 -3.46 5.02 -4.93
CA ALA A 85 -2.11 5.31 -5.38
C ALA A 85 -1.58 4.12 -6.19
N LEU A 86 -1.32 4.33 -7.47
CA LEU A 86 -0.95 3.26 -8.40
C LEU A 86 0.55 3.16 -8.62
N ASP A 87 1.28 4.28 -8.52
CA ASP A 87 2.72 4.29 -8.77
C ASP A 87 3.44 5.33 -7.90
N VAL A 88 4.74 5.09 -7.67
CA VAL A 88 5.63 5.95 -6.90
C VAL A 88 7.03 5.95 -7.49
N ASN A 89 7.62 7.14 -7.68
CA ASN A 89 9.00 7.25 -8.11
C ASN A 89 9.99 7.35 -6.93
N ASP A 90 11.30 7.33 -7.22
CA ASP A 90 12.36 7.36 -6.21
C ASP A 90 12.41 8.64 -5.38
N VAL A 91 11.92 9.77 -5.90
CA VAL A 91 11.80 11.01 -5.13
C VAL A 91 10.50 11.06 -4.28
N GLY A 92 9.70 9.99 -4.31
CA GLY A 92 8.50 9.84 -3.49
C GLY A 92 7.26 10.54 -4.06
N ARG A 93 7.25 10.89 -5.35
CA ARG A 93 6.03 11.38 -6.01
C ARG A 93 5.12 10.21 -6.30
N VAL A 94 3.86 10.36 -5.94
CA VAL A 94 2.82 9.34 -6.07
C VAL A 94 1.82 9.78 -7.13
N VAL A 95 1.33 8.84 -7.95
CA VAL A 95 0.27 9.07 -8.95
C VAL A 95 -0.81 7.99 -8.85
N GLY A 96 -2.02 8.32 -9.30
CA GLY A 96 -3.20 7.46 -9.28
C GLY A 96 -4.51 8.24 -9.17
#